data_AF-A0A7Y2AT54-F1
#
_entry.id   AF-A0A7Y2AT54-F1
#
_cell.length_a   1.000
_cell.length_b   1.000
_cell.length_c   1.000
_cell.angle_alpha   90.00
_cell.angle_beta   90.00
_cell.angle_gamma   90.00
#
_symmetry.space_group_name_H-M   'P 1'
#
loop_
_entity.id
_entity.type
_entity.pdbx_description
1 polymer ?
#
loop_
_entity_poly.entity_id
_entity_poly.type
_entity_poly.pdbx_seq_one_letter_code
_entity_poly.pdbx_strand_id
1 'polypeptide(L)'
;MRSFLLLLLLVVMNTTFAQKTDEKAVQKTIERFFTGFHNQDSTIIQSTVSDAIILQTIGRDKNGAEQVKTENFDRFIKSIVSIPDTTKFRERLLSFTIKVDGAMANAWTPYEFWVNDAFSHCGVNSFQLFKENGDWKIIYIIDTRRKEDCP
;
A
#
# COMPACT_ATOMS: atom_id res chain seq x y z
N MET A 1 -7.31 31.66 -33.44
CA MET A 1 -6.97 30.21 -33.56
C MET A 1 -5.62 29.88 -32.93
N ARG A 2 -4.52 30.56 -33.28
CA ARG A 2 -3.17 30.32 -32.72
C ARG A 2 -3.09 30.45 -31.18
N SER A 3 -3.66 31.52 -30.60
CA SER A 3 -3.70 31.71 -29.14
C SER A 3 -4.62 30.71 -28.41
N PHE A 4 -5.66 30.21 -29.08
CA PHE A 4 -6.56 29.20 -28.50
C PHE A 4 -5.88 27.82 -28.43
N LEU A 5 -5.08 27.47 -29.45
CA LEU A 5 -4.25 26.26 -29.44
C LEU A 5 -3.19 26.32 -28.33
N LEU A 6 -2.54 27.48 -28.13
CA LEU A 6 -1.56 27.70 -27.07
C LEU A 6 -2.17 27.56 -25.67
N LEU A 7 -3.37 28.12 -25.46
CA LEU A 7 -4.07 28.02 -24.18
C LEU A 7 -4.51 26.58 -23.88
N LEU A 8 -5.00 25.85 -24.88
CA LEU A 8 -5.36 24.44 -24.74
C LEU A 8 -4.15 23.58 -24.40
N LEU A 9 -2.99 23.85 -25.02
CA LEU A 9 -1.73 23.14 -24.74
C LEU A 9 -1.28 23.33 -23.27
N LEU A 10 -1.39 24.55 -22.75
CA LEU A 10 -1.04 24.88 -21.36
C LEU A 10 -1.93 24.14 -20.35
N VAL A 11 -3.24 24.00 -20.63
CA VAL A 11 -4.15 23.27 -19.73
C VAL A 11 -3.82 21.77 -19.67
N VAL A 12 -3.50 21.15 -20.81
CA VAL A 12 -3.15 19.71 -20.87
C VAL A 12 -1.83 19.42 -20.15
N MET A 13 -0.86 20.34 -20.16
CA MET A 13 0.39 20.14 -19.42
C MET A 13 0.15 20.06 -17.91
N ASN A 14 -0.69 20.95 -17.35
CA ASN A 14 -0.94 21.00 -15.92
C ASN A 14 -1.55 19.71 -15.35
N THR A 15 -2.43 19.03 -16.09
CA THR A 15 -3.07 17.79 -15.62
C THR A 15 -2.08 16.63 -15.54
N THR A 16 -1.16 16.51 -16.50
CA THR A 16 -0.16 15.43 -16.50
C THR A 16 0.86 15.57 -15.37
N PHE A 17 1.25 16.80 -15.01
CA PHE A 17 2.15 17.06 -13.89
C PHE A 17 1.47 16.80 -12.53
N ALA A 18 0.19 17.16 -12.38
CA ALA A 18 -0.58 16.88 -11.17
C ALA A 18 -0.69 15.36 -10.92
N GLN A 19 -1.02 14.58 -11.95
CA GLN A 19 -1.12 13.12 -11.83
C GLN A 19 0.21 12.47 -11.41
N LYS A 20 1.34 12.86 -12.02
CA LYS A 20 2.68 12.37 -11.62
C LYS A 20 3.06 12.76 -10.20
N THR A 21 2.53 13.87 -9.70
CA THR A 21 2.77 14.33 -8.32
C THR A 21 1.97 13.47 -7.35
N ASP A 22 0.73 13.14 -7.68
CA ASP A 22 -0.12 12.27 -6.88
C ASP A 22 0.35 10.83 -6.83
N GLU A 23 0.79 10.25 -7.95
CA GLU A 23 1.37 8.89 -7.96
C GLU A 23 2.56 8.79 -6.98
N LYS A 24 3.43 9.81 -6.97
CA LYS A 24 4.55 9.89 -6.02
C LYS A 24 4.08 10.08 -4.58
N ALA A 25 3.04 10.87 -4.34
CA ALA A 25 2.49 11.09 -3.01
C ALA A 25 1.86 9.81 -2.46
N VAL A 26 1.11 9.07 -3.29
CA VAL A 26 0.56 7.75 -2.98
C VAL A 26 1.68 6.76 -2.64
N GLN A 27 2.71 6.66 -3.47
CA GLN A 27 3.87 5.81 -3.19
C GLN A 27 4.50 6.14 -1.83
N LYS A 28 4.74 7.43 -1.55
CA LYS A 28 5.31 7.87 -0.27
C LYS A 28 4.42 7.54 0.93
N THR A 29 3.10 7.64 0.79
CA THR A 29 2.17 7.22 1.86
C THR A 29 2.34 5.73 2.17
N ILE A 30 2.42 4.88 1.14
CA ILE A 30 2.63 3.44 1.31
C ILE A 30 4.01 3.16 1.92
N GLU A 31 5.07 3.80 1.44
CA GLU A 31 6.42 3.67 2.01
C GLU A 31 6.47 4.11 3.48
N ARG A 32 5.73 5.16 3.86
CA ARG A 32 5.60 5.60 5.24
C ARG A 32 4.84 4.58 6.10
N PHE A 33 3.79 3.96 5.57
CA PHE A 33 3.10 2.85 6.24
C PHE A 33 4.10 1.74 6.56
N PHE A 34 4.91 1.33 5.58
CA PHE A 34 5.93 0.29 5.77
C PHE A 34 7.09 0.73 6.67
N THR A 35 7.40 2.02 6.73
CA THR A 35 8.35 2.55 7.72
C THR A 35 7.84 2.33 9.13
N GLY A 36 6.55 2.65 9.38
CA GLY A 36 5.90 2.36 10.66
C GLY A 36 5.84 0.85 10.95
N PHE A 37 5.48 0.06 9.95
CA PHE A 37 5.44 -1.40 10.03
C PHE A 37 6.78 -2.02 10.47
N HIS A 38 7.87 -1.69 9.78
CA HIS A 38 9.20 -2.23 10.08
C HIS A 38 9.79 -1.74 11.41
N ASN A 39 9.43 -0.53 11.82
CA ASN A 39 9.86 0.03 13.10
C ASN A 39 8.91 -0.31 14.25
N GLN A 40 7.84 -1.08 13.98
CA GLN A 40 6.80 -1.42 14.94
C GLN A 40 6.17 -0.16 15.60
N ASP A 41 6.10 0.94 14.85
CA ASP A 41 5.56 2.21 15.30
C ASP A 41 4.09 2.34 14.89
N SER A 42 3.19 2.02 15.82
CA SER A 42 1.75 2.11 15.60
C SER A 42 1.28 3.53 15.27
N THR A 43 1.99 4.56 15.75
CA THR A 43 1.62 5.96 15.50
C THR A 43 1.86 6.33 14.04
N ILE A 44 3.00 5.91 13.48
CA ILE A 44 3.27 6.10 12.06
C ILE A 44 2.24 5.36 11.22
N ILE A 45 1.97 4.09 11.54
CA ILE A 45 1.00 3.29 10.78
C ILE A 45 -0.39 3.96 10.80
N GLN A 46 -0.89 4.32 11.99
CA GLN A 46 -2.17 5.01 12.16
C GLN A 46 -2.22 6.34 11.38
N SER A 47 -1.12 7.09 11.32
CA SER A 47 -1.08 8.35 10.57
C SER A 47 -1.25 8.20 9.05
N THR A 48 -1.07 6.99 8.51
CA THR A 48 -1.12 6.71 7.05
C THR A 48 -2.42 6.09 6.58
N VAL A 49 -3.28 5.65 7.50
CA VAL A 49 -4.56 5.00 7.20
C VAL A 49 -5.73 5.94 7.54
N SER A 50 -6.92 5.64 7.01
CA SER A 50 -8.17 6.23 7.49
C SER A 50 -8.78 5.42 8.63
N ASP A 51 -9.70 6.03 9.37
CA ASP A 51 -10.46 5.34 10.43
C ASP A 51 -11.34 4.20 9.89
N ALA A 52 -11.64 4.20 8.58
CA ALA A 52 -12.46 3.21 7.90
C ALA A 52 -11.64 2.11 7.19
N ILE A 53 -10.36 1.94 7.57
CA ILE A 53 -9.46 0.96 6.95
C ILE A 53 -10.01 -0.47 7.00
N ILE A 54 -9.99 -1.13 5.84
CA ILE A 54 -10.29 -2.56 5.70
C ILE A 54 -9.00 -3.30 5.39
N LEU A 55 -8.73 -4.40 6.11
CA LEU A 55 -7.62 -5.31 5.84
C LEU A 55 -8.15 -6.67 5.43
N GLN A 56 -7.67 -7.19 4.30
CA GLN A 56 -8.00 -8.52 3.83
C GLN A 56 -6.77 -9.26 3.34
N THR A 57 -6.80 -10.59 3.44
CA THR A 57 -5.77 -11.45 2.87
C THR A 57 -6.45 -12.56 2.07
N ILE A 58 -5.96 -12.81 0.88
CA ILE A 58 -6.28 -13.99 0.09
C ILE A 58 -5.29 -15.07 0.47
N GLY A 59 -5.80 -16.15 1.04
CA GLY A 59 -5.02 -17.35 1.32
C GLY A 59 -5.88 -18.60 1.13
N ARG A 60 -5.28 -19.76 1.40
CA ARG A 60 -5.98 -21.04 1.23
C ARG A 60 -6.65 -21.51 2.52
N ASP A 61 -7.79 -22.18 2.37
CA ASP A 61 -8.43 -22.92 3.45
C ASP A 61 -7.76 -24.29 3.67
N LYS A 62 -8.32 -25.12 4.57
CA LYS A 62 -7.80 -26.46 4.87
C LYS A 62 -7.88 -27.43 3.68
N ASN A 63 -8.75 -27.14 2.71
CA ASN A 63 -8.96 -27.94 1.50
C ASN A 63 -8.15 -27.41 0.32
N GLY A 64 -7.38 -26.34 0.50
CA GLY A 64 -6.59 -25.70 -0.55
C GLY A 64 -7.37 -24.72 -1.43
N ALA A 65 -8.63 -24.41 -1.12
CA ALA A 65 -9.43 -23.44 -1.86
C ALA A 65 -9.07 -22.00 -1.47
N GLU A 66 -9.04 -21.10 -2.45
CA GLU A 66 -8.78 -19.67 -2.22
C GLU A 66 -9.93 -19.04 -1.42
N GLN A 67 -9.58 -18.29 -0.39
CA GLN A 67 -10.51 -17.65 0.53
C GLN A 67 -10.00 -16.25 0.91
N VAL A 68 -10.92 -15.29 0.90
CA VAL A 68 -10.70 -13.95 1.48
C VAL A 68 -10.96 -13.99 2.98
N LYS A 69 -9.99 -13.54 3.78
CA LYS A 69 -10.11 -13.36 5.22
C LYS A 69 -10.03 -11.89 5.55
N THR A 70 -10.96 -11.38 6.35
CA THR A 70 -10.91 -10.00 6.86
C THR A 70 -10.22 -9.98 8.21
N GLU A 71 -9.22 -9.12 8.36
CA GLU A 71 -8.51 -8.89 9.61
C GLU A 71 -9.00 -7.60 10.29
N ASN A 72 -9.05 -7.60 11.62
CA ASN A 72 -9.36 -6.39 12.38
C ASN A 72 -8.09 -5.56 12.54
N PHE A 73 -8.14 -4.28 12.15
CA PHE A 73 -6.99 -3.39 12.13
C PHE A 73 -6.30 -3.24 13.49
N ASP A 74 -7.06 -3.10 14.59
CA ASP A 74 -6.45 -2.98 15.93
C ASP A 74 -5.70 -4.24 16.35
N ARG A 75 -6.24 -5.42 16.01
CA ARG A 75 -5.53 -6.70 16.23
C ARG A 75 -4.29 -6.81 15.36
N PHE A 76 -4.35 -6.35 14.11
CA PHE A 76 -3.18 -6.29 13.24
C PHE A 76 -2.08 -5.42 13.87
N ILE A 77 -2.39 -4.17 14.25
CA ILE A 77 -1.42 -3.26 14.91
C ILE A 77 -0.86 -3.88 16.17
N LYS A 78 -1.71 -4.44 17.04
CA LYS A 78 -1.27 -5.14 18.25
C LYS A 78 -0.31 -6.28 17.94
N SER A 79 -0.56 -7.04 16.87
CA SER A 79 0.32 -8.14 16.48
C SER A 79 1.71 -7.63 16.10
N ILE A 80 1.80 -6.53 15.33
CA ILE A 80 3.07 -5.93 14.91
C ILE A 80 3.88 -5.39 16.10
N VAL A 81 3.25 -4.61 16.99
CA VAL A 81 3.95 -4.03 18.16
C VAL A 81 4.29 -5.08 19.22
N SER A 82 3.67 -6.27 19.17
CA SER A 82 3.97 -7.38 20.08
C SER A 82 5.11 -8.28 19.62
N ILE A 83 5.60 -8.11 18.38
CA ILE A 83 6.75 -8.87 17.89
C ILE A 83 7.97 -8.52 18.77
N PRO A 84 8.68 -9.51 19.33
CA PRO A 84 9.85 -9.22 20.17
C PRO A 84 10.92 -8.45 19.39
N ASP A 85 11.58 -7.48 20.02
CA ASP A 85 12.67 -6.68 19.43
C ASP A 85 13.84 -7.55 18.89
N THR A 86 13.98 -8.77 19.40
CA THR A 86 14.95 -9.75 18.92
C THR A 86 14.61 -10.34 17.55
N THR A 87 13.38 -10.15 17.08
CA THR A 87 12.86 -10.67 15.81
C THR A 87 12.86 -9.56 14.78
N LYS A 88 13.81 -9.62 13.84
CA LYS A 88 13.84 -8.70 12.70
C LYS A 88 12.92 -9.23 11.62
N PHE A 89 12.03 -8.40 11.11
CA PHE A 89 11.25 -8.72 9.92
C PHE A 89 11.32 -7.57 8.92
N ARG A 90 11.18 -7.90 7.65
CA ARG A 90 11.16 -6.91 6.57
C ARG A 90 10.31 -7.40 5.42
N GLU A 91 9.34 -6.59 5.06
CA GLU A 91 8.63 -6.69 3.80
C GLU A 91 9.29 -5.74 2.78
N ARG A 92 9.88 -6.32 1.74
CA ARG A 92 10.56 -5.58 0.67
C ARG A 92 9.59 -5.42 -0.49
N LEU A 93 9.16 -4.18 -0.73
CA LEU A 93 8.36 -3.84 -1.90
C LEU A 93 9.25 -3.83 -3.15
N LEU A 94 8.86 -4.58 -4.18
CA LEU A 94 9.67 -4.79 -5.38
C LEU A 94 9.38 -3.76 -6.47
N SER A 95 8.12 -3.36 -6.62
CA SER A 95 7.70 -2.35 -7.59
C SER A 95 6.37 -1.72 -7.19
N PHE A 96 6.00 -0.65 -7.87
CA PHE A 96 4.72 0.04 -7.71
C PHE A 96 4.08 0.23 -9.08
N THR A 97 2.83 -0.23 -9.23
CA THR A 97 1.94 0.20 -10.31
C THR A 97 0.80 0.99 -9.70
N ILE A 98 0.76 2.30 -9.97
CA ILE A 98 -0.18 3.24 -9.33
C ILE A 98 -1.10 3.83 -10.39
N LYS A 99 -2.40 3.91 -10.06
CA LYS A 99 -3.41 4.62 -10.84
C LYS A 99 -4.11 5.62 -9.94
N VAL A 100 -4.28 6.84 -10.44
CA VAL A 100 -4.93 7.94 -9.71
C VAL A 100 -6.12 8.44 -10.53
N ASP A 101 -7.24 8.65 -9.86
CA ASP A 101 -8.43 9.32 -10.39
C ASP A 101 -8.95 10.33 -9.35
N GLY A 102 -8.61 11.60 -9.53
CA GLY A 102 -8.98 12.67 -8.62
C GLY A 102 -8.54 12.42 -7.17
N ALA A 103 -9.51 12.15 -6.30
CA ALA A 103 -9.29 11.88 -4.88
C ALA A 103 -9.14 10.38 -4.54
N MET A 104 -9.08 9.50 -5.54
CA MET A 104 -8.95 8.06 -5.38
C MET A 104 -7.64 7.57 -6.01
N ALA A 105 -6.98 6.60 -5.37
CA ALA A 105 -5.85 5.91 -5.98
C ALA A 105 -5.86 4.41 -5.67
N ASN A 106 -5.31 3.63 -6.59
CA ASN A 106 -5.00 2.22 -6.41
C ASN A 106 -3.50 1.99 -6.62
N ALA A 107 -2.88 1.12 -5.82
CA ALA A 107 -1.49 0.72 -5.98
C ALA A 107 -1.33 -0.80 -5.88
N TRP A 108 -0.64 -1.39 -6.85
CA TRP A 108 -0.27 -2.81 -6.86
C TRP A 108 1.23 -2.94 -6.58
N THR A 109 1.59 -3.63 -5.50
CA THR A 109 2.97 -3.72 -5.01
C THR A 109 3.39 -5.16 -4.68
N PRO A 110 4.08 -5.85 -5.61
CA PRO A 110 4.71 -7.14 -5.32
C PRO A 110 5.72 -7.01 -4.18
N TYR A 111 5.82 -8.03 -3.32
CA TYR A 111 6.68 -8.02 -2.15
C TYR A 111 7.36 -9.35 -1.86
N GLU A 112 8.48 -9.26 -1.12
CA GLU A 112 9.09 -10.38 -0.40
C GLU A 112 9.08 -10.13 1.10
N PHE A 113 8.78 -11.15 1.88
CA PHE A 113 8.81 -11.08 3.34
C PHE A 113 9.97 -11.90 3.90
N TRP A 114 10.76 -11.26 4.74
CA TRP A 114 11.98 -11.80 5.33
C TRP A 114 11.89 -11.73 6.85
N VAL A 115 12.33 -12.78 7.53
CA VAL A 115 12.41 -12.85 9.01
C VAL A 115 13.80 -13.31 9.40
N ASN A 116 14.50 -12.55 10.24
CA ASN A 116 15.87 -12.79 10.66
C ASN A 116 16.78 -13.12 9.48
N ASP A 117 16.67 -12.32 8.42
CA ASP A 117 17.41 -12.43 7.16
C ASP A 117 17.16 -13.73 6.36
N ALA A 118 16.17 -14.54 6.75
CA ALA A 118 15.68 -15.68 5.99
C ALA A 118 14.40 -15.34 5.22
N PHE A 119 14.33 -15.76 3.96
CA PHE A 119 13.12 -15.64 3.16
C PHE A 119 11.98 -16.44 3.80
N SER A 120 10.81 -15.83 3.94
CA SER A 120 9.63 -16.45 4.54
C SER A 120 8.57 -16.77 3.49
N HIS A 121 8.18 -15.77 2.71
CA HIS A 121 7.14 -15.85 1.70
C HIS A 121 7.16 -14.59 0.83
N CYS A 122 6.37 -14.59 -0.23
CA CYS A 122 6.18 -13.46 -1.11
C CYS A 122 4.70 -13.32 -1.48
N GLY A 123 4.38 -12.23 -2.16
CA GLY A 123 3.01 -11.93 -2.50
C GLY A 123 2.88 -10.62 -3.24
N VAL A 124 1.64 -10.15 -3.30
CA VAL A 124 1.33 -8.82 -3.81
C VAL A 124 0.34 -8.17 -2.87
N ASN A 125 0.61 -6.92 -2.50
CA ASN A 125 -0.36 -6.04 -1.88
C ASN A 125 -1.10 -5.25 -2.96
N SER A 126 -2.39 -5.03 -2.73
CA SER A 126 -3.22 -4.07 -3.45
C SER A 126 -3.79 -3.07 -2.46
N PHE A 127 -3.45 -1.80 -2.65
CA PHE A 127 -3.88 -0.69 -1.82
C PHE A 127 -4.97 0.10 -2.53
N GLN A 128 -5.99 0.52 -1.78
CA GLN A 128 -6.84 1.63 -2.15
C GLN A 128 -6.56 2.81 -1.22
N LEU A 129 -6.45 4.00 -1.80
CA LEU A 129 -6.22 5.24 -1.07
C LEU A 129 -7.28 6.29 -1.43
N PHE A 130 -7.55 7.16 -0.48
CA PHE A 130 -8.40 8.33 -0.61
C PHE A 130 -7.61 9.59 -0.22
N LYS A 131 -7.81 10.69 -0.96
CA LYS A 131 -7.21 11.99 -0.66
C LYS A 131 -8.14 12.77 0.26
N GLU A 132 -7.79 12.80 1.54
CA GLU A 132 -8.48 13.54 2.59
C GLU A 132 -7.78 14.88 2.84
N ASN A 133 -8.48 16.00 2.57
CA ASN A 133 -7.95 17.36 2.79
C ASN A 133 -6.58 17.65 2.13
N GLY A 134 -6.27 16.95 1.03
CA GLY A 134 -4.99 17.08 0.32
C GLY A 134 -3.98 15.99 0.65
N ASP A 135 -4.19 15.21 1.71
CA ASP A 135 -3.31 14.13 2.14
C ASP A 135 -3.86 12.75 1.74
N TRP A 136 -2.99 11.88 1.24
CA TRP A 136 -3.37 10.52 0.88
C TRP A 136 -3.42 9.61 2.11
N LYS A 137 -4.53 8.89 2.27
CA LYS A 137 -4.77 7.91 3.33
C LYS A 137 -5.11 6.55 2.74
N ILE A 138 -4.55 5.49 3.28
CA ILE A 138 -4.90 4.12 2.90
C ILE A 138 -6.26 3.77 3.52
N ILE A 139 -7.20 3.31 2.70
CA ILE A 139 -8.55 2.93 3.13
C ILE A 139 -8.83 1.44 2.96
N TYR A 140 -8.03 0.74 2.16
CA TYR A 140 -8.15 -0.70 1.96
C TYR A 140 -6.81 -1.31 1.60
N ILE A 141 -6.50 -2.45 2.19
CA ILE A 141 -5.36 -3.30 1.85
C ILE A 141 -5.91 -4.71 1.63
N ILE A 142 -5.56 -5.30 0.49
CA ILE A 142 -5.68 -6.74 0.29
C ILE A 142 -4.38 -7.33 -0.21
N ASP A 143 -3.91 -8.40 0.41
CA ASP A 143 -2.69 -9.09 0.02
C ASP A 143 -2.93 -10.54 -0.44
N THR A 144 -2.01 -11.06 -1.23
CA THR A 144 -1.85 -12.50 -1.45
C THR A 144 -0.59 -12.99 -0.76
N ARG A 145 -0.56 -14.26 -0.36
CA ARG A 145 0.60 -14.86 0.31
C ARG A 145 0.92 -16.26 -0.24
N ARG A 146 2.18 -16.48 -0.64
CA ARG A 146 2.68 -17.77 -1.14
C ARG A 146 4.16 -17.98 -0.80
N LYS A 147 4.60 -19.24 -0.71
CA LYS A 147 5.99 -19.59 -0.38
C LYS A 147 6.90 -19.77 -1.61
N GLU A 148 6.31 -20.04 -2.76
CA GLU A 148 6.96 -20.34 -4.02
C GLU A 148 6.26 -19.54 -5.14
N ASP A 149 6.83 -19.53 -6.34
CA ASP A 149 6.30 -18.81 -7.52
C ASP A 149 6.04 -17.32 -7.24
N CYS A 150 7.09 -16.63 -6.81
CA CYS A 150 7.02 -15.21 -6.53
C CYS A 150 6.75 -14.38 -7.80
N PRO A 151 5.94 -13.31 -7.66
CA PRO A 151 5.55 -12.42 -8.77
C PRO A 151 6.70 -11.59 -9.35
#